data_AF-A0A523J4C2-F1
#
_entry.id   AF-A0A523J4C2-F1
#
_cell.length_a   1.000
_cell.length_b   1.000
_cell.length_c   1.000
_cell.angle_alpha   90.00
_cell.angle_beta   90.00
_cell.angle_gamma   90.00
#
_symmetry.space_group_name_H-M   'P 1'
#
loop_
_entity.id
_entity.type
_entity.pdbx_description
1 polymer ?
#
loop_
_entity_poly.entity_id
_entity_poly.type
_entity_poly.pdbx_seq_one_letter_code
_entity_poly.pdbx_strand_id
1 'polypeptide(L)'
;MKVFIFLLFIPFSAGAKIFKCELNIARPGQTVKASEARKFVKKINFDTSSKQGKVISLGGVSVYLWNKNYLIYLKYEEKARNLSFTSSYFPARDSFSLEVKPNYSFTCSSRGGVKKAVTSDKINPNDSLDKYTQGLWVRTNKELKFVYYQRNVVDRMRPIIFQDGNLYTADSERDVEGNWCIFNIQVKLDENTYISSGTKLRVESFNILSNNPTHNVYAYTFVDIAGGRKRSETSRYAPFSLECKIKKSTIFTLNLFSKITGDRLSLYITKD
;
A
#
# COMPACT_ATOMS: atom_id res chain seq x y z
N MET A 1 7.28 31.35 -47.80
CA MET A 1 6.34 30.84 -46.77
C MET A 1 7.12 30.61 -45.48
N LYS A 2 6.91 31.42 -44.45
CA LYS A 2 7.48 31.20 -43.11
C LYS A 2 6.43 30.51 -42.25
N VAL A 3 6.65 29.25 -41.91
CA VAL A 3 5.79 28.50 -40.99
C VAL A 3 6.17 28.90 -39.57
N PHE A 4 5.29 29.65 -38.91
CA PHE A 4 5.39 29.91 -37.48
C PHE A 4 4.82 28.69 -36.73
N ILE A 5 5.71 27.91 -36.11
CA ILE A 5 5.29 26.87 -35.15
C ILE A 5 5.05 27.58 -33.83
N PHE A 6 3.78 27.82 -33.51
CA PHE A 6 3.35 28.27 -32.18
C PHE A 6 3.45 27.07 -31.23
N LEU A 7 4.59 26.94 -30.55
CA LEU A 7 4.73 26.05 -29.39
C LEU A 7 3.85 26.62 -28.26
N LEU A 8 2.61 26.10 -28.19
CA LEU A 8 1.74 26.26 -27.03
C LEU A 8 2.44 25.62 -25.81
N PHE A 9 3.19 26.44 -25.08
CA PHE A 9 3.52 26.16 -23.69
C PHE A 9 2.20 26.17 -22.93
N ILE A 10 1.61 24.98 -22.73
CA ILE A 10 0.54 24.80 -21.76
C ILE A 10 1.19 25.01 -20.39
N PRO A 11 0.89 26.11 -19.66
CA PRO A 11 1.33 26.20 -18.30
C PRO A 11 0.64 25.06 -17.54
N PHE A 12 1.43 24.14 -17.00
CA PHE A 12 0.91 23.19 -16.02
C PHE A 12 0.42 24.03 -14.83
N SER A 13 -0.86 24.40 -14.87
CA SER A 13 -1.56 24.97 -13.74
C SER A 13 -1.53 23.92 -12.64
N ALA A 14 -0.57 24.05 -11.72
CA ALA A 14 -0.60 23.37 -10.45
C ALA A 14 -1.77 23.97 -9.66
N GLY A 15 -2.99 23.52 -9.98
CA GLY A 15 -4.22 24.01 -9.38
C GLY A 15 -4.13 23.99 -7.86
N ALA A 16 -4.73 25.00 -7.23
CA ALA A 16 -4.83 25.08 -5.78
C ALA A 16 -5.42 23.77 -5.21
N LYS A 17 -4.71 23.16 -4.26
CA LYS A 17 -5.00 21.82 -3.77
C LYS A 17 -5.08 21.83 -2.25
N ILE A 18 -6.21 21.39 -1.70
CA ILE A 18 -6.40 21.29 -0.25
C ILE A 18 -6.13 19.85 0.17
N PHE A 19 -5.05 19.62 0.90
CA PHE A 19 -4.73 18.35 1.54
C PHE A 19 -5.41 18.26 2.92
N LYS A 20 -6.16 17.19 3.17
CA LYS A 20 -6.59 16.81 4.51
C LYS A 20 -5.52 15.90 5.12
N CYS A 21 -4.89 16.38 6.19
CA CYS A 21 -3.79 15.71 6.86
C CYS A 21 -4.22 15.14 8.21
N GLU A 22 -3.79 13.92 8.53
CA GLU A 22 -4.07 13.19 9.76
C GLU A 22 -2.75 12.75 10.39
N LEU A 23 -2.55 13.08 11.67
CA LEU A 23 -1.51 12.49 12.51
C LEU A 23 -2.20 11.51 13.44
N ASN A 24 -1.86 10.23 13.32
CA ASN A 24 -2.41 9.15 14.12
C ASN A 24 -1.29 8.46 14.89
N ILE A 25 -1.49 8.31 16.21
CA ILE A 25 -0.56 7.68 17.16
C ILE A 25 -1.18 6.45 17.85
N ALA A 26 -2.37 6.01 17.42
CA ALA A 26 -3.06 4.84 17.97
C ALA A 26 -2.32 3.55 17.62
N ARG A 27 -2.28 2.59 18.55
CA ARG A 27 -1.73 1.26 18.27
C ARG A 27 -2.57 0.55 17.20
N PRO A 28 -1.98 -0.32 16.36
CA PRO A 28 -2.68 -0.97 15.27
C PRO A 28 -3.68 -1.96 15.89
N GLY A 29 -4.94 -1.91 15.45
CA GLY A 29 -6.00 -2.72 16.04
C GLY A 29 -6.56 -2.22 17.37
N GLN A 30 -6.06 -1.09 17.90
CA GLN A 30 -6.66 -0.46 19.08
C GLN A 30 -8.01 0.16 18.70
N THR A 31 -9.10 -0.42 19.20
CA THR A 31 -10.43 0.20 19.11
C THR A 31 -10.48 1.38 20.07
N VAL A 32 -10.35 2.59 19.53
CA VAL A 32 -10.46 3.84 20.30
C VAL A 32 -11.93 4.26 20.30
N LYS A 33 -12.52 4.47 21.49
CA LYS A 33 -13.87 5.04 21.60
C LYS A 33 -13.89 6.42 20.92
N ALA A 34 -14.99 6.77 20.26
CA ALA A 34 -15.09 8.05 19.53
C ALA A 34 -14.78 9.28 20.41
N SER A 35 -15.13 9.22 21.70
CA SER A 35 -14.82 10.24 22.72
C SER A 35 -13.32 10.39 23.01
N GLU A 36 -12.53 9.34 22.79
CA GLU A 36 -11.08 9.32 23.08
C GLU A 36 -10.22 9.50 21.82
N ALA A 37 -10.83 9.47 20.64
CA ALA A 37 -10.14 9.58 19.35
C ALA A 37 -9.24 10.81 19.25
N ARG A 38 -9.62 11.93 19.89
CA ARG A 38 -8.82 13.18 19.90
C ARG A 38 -7.47 13.04 20.62
N LYS A 39 -7.32 12.06 21.51
CA LYS A 39 -6.04 11.74 22.19
C LYS A 39 -5.06 11.01 21.27
N PHE A 40 -5.56 10.36 20.22
CA PHE A 40 -4.77 9.50 19.35
C PHE A 40 -4.75 9.95 17.89
N VAL A 41 -5.67 10.81 17.47
CA VAL A 41 -5.79 11.30 16.10
C VAL A 41 -6.01 12.81 16.10
N LYS A 42 -5.17 13.52 15.35
CA LYS A 42 -5.34 14.95 15.06
C LYS A 42 -5.46 15.13 13.56
N LYS A 43 -6.23 16.14 13.13
CA LYS A 43 -6.47 16.42 11.71
C LYS A 43 -6.35 17.91 11.43
N ILE A 44 -5.81 18.26 10.27
CA ILE A 44 -5.74 19.64 9.77
C ILE A 44 -5.99 19.64 8.26
N ASN A 45 -6.44 20.78 7.73
CA ASN A 45 -6.43 21.03 6.28
C ASN A 45 -5.22 21.91 5.95
N PHE A 46 -4.50 21.54 4.90
CA PHE A 46 -3.34 22.25 4.37
C PHE A 46 -3.64 22.66 2.93
N ASP A 47 -3.66 23.96 2.67
CA ASP A 47 -3.94 24.54 1.36
C ASP A 47 -2.61 24.89 0.68
N THR A 48 -2.34 24.31 -0.50
CA THR A 48 -1.11 24.59 -1.25
C THR A 48 -1.03 26.00 -1.81
N SER A 49 -2.14 26.73 -1.85
CA SER A 49 -2.16 28.15 -2.22
C SER A 49 -1.85 29.09 -1.05
N SER A 50 -1.91 28.58 0.19
CA SER A 50 -1.64 29.40 1.38
C SER A 50 -0.14 29.65 1.55
N LYS A 51 0.20 30.92 1.83
CA LYS A 51 1.55 31.32 2.27
C LYS A 51 1.82 30.94 3.72
N GLN A 52 0.78 30.65 4.51
CA GLN A 52 0.92 30.27 5.91
C GLN A 52 1.16 28.77 6.05
N GLY A 53 2.19 28.40 6.79
CA GLY A 53 2.42 27.02 7.19
C GLY A 53 1.33 26.51 8.15
N LYS A 54 1.24 25.19 8.29
CA LYS A 54 0.39 24.52 9.28
C LYS A 54 1.23 23.64 10.18
N VAL A 55 0.79 23.50 11.43
CA VAL A 55 1.38 22.57 12.39
C VAL A 55 0.32 21.60 12.88
N ILE A 56 0.72 20.33 12.99
CA ILE A 56 -0.04 19.31 13.68
C ILE A 56 0.84 18.71 14.77
N SER A 57 0.36 18.76 16.01
CA SER A 57 1.11 18.29 17.18
C SER A 57 0.27 17.33 18.00
N LEU A 58 0.81 16.14 18.28
CA LEU A 58 0.15 15.08 19.04
C LEU A 58 1.19 14.13 19.64
N GLY A 59 1.03 13.76 20.92
CA GLY A 59 1.86 12.74 21.58
C GLY A 59 3.37 12.99 21.53
N GLY A 60 3.81 14.24 21.75
CA GLY A 60 5.22 14.64 21.75
C GLY A 60 5.85 14.83 20.35
N VAL A 61 5.06 14.65 19.29
CA VAL A 61 5.46 14.82 17.90
C VAL A 61 4.81 16.06 17.32
N SER A 62 5.57 16.83 16.54
CA SER A 62 5.10 17.94 15.72
C SER A 62 5.45 17.68 14.26
N VAL A 63 4.50 17.93 13.37
CA VAL A 63 4.71 17.95 11.92
C VAL A 63 4.35 19.34 11.40
N TYR A 64 5.31 19.99 10.77
CA TYR A 64 5.19 21.31 10.16
C TYR A 64 5.05 21.15 8.65
N LEU A 65 4.08 21.83 8.05
CA LEU A 65 3.81 21.83 6.62
C LEU A 65 3.90 23.27 6.10
N TRP A 66 4.61 23.50 5.01
CA TRP A 66 4.61 24.81 4.35
C TRP A 66 4.96 24.69 2.86
N ASN A 67 4.60 25.69 2.07
CA ASN A 67 4.96 25.76 0.67
C ASN A 67 6.24 26.57 0.50
N LYS A 68 7.21 26.05 -0.24
CA LYS A 68 8.44 26.78 -0.63
C LYS A 68 8.91 26.26 -1.99
N ASN A 69 9.36 27.13 -2.89
CA ASN A 69 9.93 26.75 -4.20
C ASN A 69 9.07 25.73 -4.97
N TYR A 70 7.74 25.94 -5.03
CA TYR A 70 6.78 25.03 -5.70
C TYR A 70 6.70 23.62 -5.12
N LEU A 71 7.23 23.38 -3.92
CA LEU A 71 7.15 22.12 -3.19
C LEU A 71 6.42 22.30 -1.86
N ILE A 72 5.76 21.22 -1.43
CA ILE A 72 5.25 21.06 -0.07
C ILE A 72 6.39 20.54 0.78
N TYR A 73 6.86 21.34 1.72
CA TYR A 73 7.84 20.93 2.71
C TYR A 73 7.14 20.42 3.94
N LEU A 74 7.72 19.38 4.51
CA LEU A 74 7.29 18.76 5.73
C LEU A 74 8.50 18.61 6.66
N LYS A 75 8.43 19.19 7.85
CA LYS A 75 9.40 18.94 8.93
C LYS A 75 8.77 18.12 10.02
N TYR A 76 9.40 17.02 10.38
CA TYR A 76 9.06 16.24 11.55
C TYR A 76 9.95 16.67 12.72
N GLU A 77 9.38 16.79 13.91
CA GLU A 77 10.10 17.00 15.15
C GLU A 77 9.52 16.14 16.28
N GLU A 78 10.40 15.49 17.03
CA GLU A 78 10.05 14.79 18.25
C GLU A 78 11.06 15.13 19.35
N LYS A 79 10.61 15.93 20.32
CA LYS A 79 11.47 16.46 21.39
C LYS A 79 12.08 15.36 22.26
N ALA A 80 11.30 14.33 22.58
CA ALA A 80 11.72 13.25 23.49
C ALA A 80 12.94 12.46 22.98
N ARG A 81 13.11 12.36 21.65
CA ARG A 81 14.22 11.63 21.03
C ARG A 81 15.23 12.54 20.33
N ASN A 82 15.08 13.86 20.47
CA ASN A 82 15.82 14.86 19.69
C ASN A 82 15.87 14.53 18.18
N LEU A 83 14.76 14.01 17.64
CA LEU A 83 14.68 13.55 16.26
C LEU A 83 14.00 14.63 15.41
N SER A 84 14.70 15.08 14.36
CA SER A 84 14.11 15.95 13.35
C SER A 84 14.63 15.63 11.96
N PHE A 85 13.73 15.68 10.98
CA PHE A 85 14.07 15.58 9.58
C PHE A 85 13.09 16.39 8.73
N THR A 86 13.49 16.71 7.51
CA THR A 86 12.66 17.44 6.55
C THR A 86 12.55 16.64 5.27
N SER A 87 11.35 16.60 4.70
CA SER A 87 11.05 15.99 3.40
C SER A 87 10.31 16.99 2.52
N SER A 88 10.42 16.87 1.21
CA SER A 88 9.70 17.72 0.25
C SER A 88 8.91 16.87 -0.74
N TYR A 89 7.74 17.39 -1.16
CA TYR A 89 6.82 16.71 -2.05
C TYR A 89 6.32 17.66 -3.14
N PHE A 90 6.13 17.13 -4.35
CA PHE A 90 5.46 17.87 -5.41
C PHE A 90 3.96 18.04 -5.12
N PRO A 91 3.39 19.25 -5.26
CA PRO A 91 1.96 19.52 -5.06
C PRO A 91 1.04 18.69 -5.96
N ALA A 92 1.55 18.24 -7.11
CA ALA A 92 0.83 17.35 -8.03
C ALA A 92 0.45 16.00 -7.38
N ARG A 93 1.14 15.56 -6.32
CA ARG A 93 0.83 14.29 -5.65
C ARG A 93 -0.57 14.30 -5.04
N ASP A 94 -1.30 13.21 -5.17
CA ASP A 94 -2.63 13.06 -4.55
C ASP A 94 -2.56 12.73 -3.06
N SER A 95 -1.45 12.17 -2.61
CA SER A 95 -1.18 11.91 -1.21
C SER A 95 0.30 11.81 -0.89
N PHE A 96 0.63 11.95 0.38
CA PHE A 96 1.94 11.66 0.94
C PHE A 96 1.78 11.22 2.39
N SER A 97 2.66 10.33 2.84
CA SER A 97 2.65 9.81 4.21
C SER A 97 4.06 9.64 4.76
N LEU A 98 4.14 9.63 6.08
CA LEU A 98 5.34 9.37 6.86
C LEU A 98 4.99 8.43 8.00
N GLU A 99 5.80 7.39 8.17
CA GLU A 99 5.77 6.53 9.34
C GLU A 99 7.18 6.49 9.92
N VAL A 100 7.35 7.13 11.07
CA VAL A 100 8.68 7.34 11.70
C VAL A 100 8.95 6.32 12.80
N LYS A 101 7.89 5.81 13.41
CA LYS A 101 7.93 4.70 14.36
C LYS A 101 6.61 3.94 14.26
N PRO A 102 6.57 2.66 14.68
CA PRO A 102 5.33 1.89 14.71
C PRO A 102 4.22 2.72 15.37
N ASN A 103 3.06 2.74 14.73
CA ASN A 103 1.82 3.38 15.22
C ASN A 103 1.76 4.90 15.04
N TYR A 104 2.84 5.55 14.59
CA TYR A 104 2.88 6.99 14.34
C TYR A 104 2.86 7.24 12.85
N SER A 105 1.65 7.34 12.30
CA SER A 105 1.44 7.62 10.88
C SER A 105 0.97 9.06 10.69
N PHE A 106 1.67 9.80 9.85
CA PHE A 106 1.19 11.06 9.30
C PHE A 106 0.79 10.83 7.84
N THR A 107 -0.42 11.25 7.45
CA THR A 107 -0.94 11.06 6.09
C THR A 107 -1.67 12.30 5.63
N CYS A 108 -1.37 12.81 4.44
CA CYS A 108 -2.10 13.87 3.76
C CYS A 108 -2.73 13.37 2.46
N SER A 109 -3.98 13.75 2.19
CA SER A 109 -4.67 13.45 0.92
C SER A 109 -5.45 14.67 0.41
N SER A 110 -5.28 14.99 -0.86
CA SER A 110 -5.99 16.09 -1.53
C SER A 110 -7.39 15.72 -2.00
N ARG A 111 -7.66 14.42 -2.17
CA ARG A 111 -9.03 13.95 -2.39
C ARG A 111 -9.71 14.00 -1.04
N GLY A 112 -10.79 14.78 -0.96
CA GLY A 112 -11.42 15.15 0.29
C GLY A 112 -11.50 13.97 1.23
N GLY A 113 -10.75 14.05 2.34
CA GLY A 113 -10.90 13.14 3.47
C GLY A 113 -12.28 13.33 4.10
N VAL A 114 -13.30 12.86 3.42
CA VAL A 114 -14.31 12.03 4.05
C VAL A 114 -13.57 10.71 4.16
N LYS A 115 -13.28 10.26 5.39
CA LYS A 115 -13.33 8.82 5.59
C LYS A 115 -14.77 8.48 5.17
N LYS A 116 -15.00 8.15 3.89
CA LYS A 116 -15.88 7.02 3.63
C LYS A 116 -15.22 6.02 4.57
N ALA A 117 -15.89 5.66 5.66
CA ALA A 117 -15.71 4.31 6.14
C ALA A 117 -15.75 3.54 4.82
N VAL A 118 -14.59 3.05 4.38
CA VAL A 118 -14.57 2.09 3.31
C VAL A 118 -15.39 1.00 3.96
N THR A 119 -16.70 1.05 3.76
CA THR A 119 -17.52 -0.13 3.67
C THR A 119 -16.75 -0.87 2.61
N SER A 120 -15.82 -1.70 3.08
CA SER A 120 -15.30 -2.79 2.30
C SER A 120 -16.59 -3.42 1.83
N ASP A 121 -16.96 -3.22 0.58
CA ASP A 121 -17.99 -4.05 0.00
C ASP A 121 -17.38 -5.43 0.18
N LYS A 122 -17.93 -6.16 1.16
CA LYS A 122 -17.41 -7.46 1.51
C LYS A 122 -17.59 -8.26 0.24
N ILE A 123 -16.46 -8.66 -0.35
CA ILE A 123 -16.45 -9.73 -1.33
C ILE A 123 -17.26 -10.86 -0.69
N ASN A 124 -18.31 -11.32 -1.37
CA ASN A 124 -19.10 -12.41 -0.84
C ASN A 124 -18.17 -13.62 -0.68
N PRO A 125 -18.09 -14.26 0.51
CA PRO A 125 -17.12 -15.31 0.76
C PRO A 125 -17.16 -16.48 -0.24
N ASN A 126 -18.33 -16.70 -0.86
CA ASN A 126 -18.60 -17.80 -1.78
C ASN A 126 -18.61 -17.39 -3.26
N ASP A 127 -18.53 -16.09 -3.56
CA ASP A 127 -18.43 -15.66 -4.96
C ASP A 127 -17.04 -16.00 -5.53
N SER A 128 -17.03 -16.32 -6.82
CA SER A 128 -15.79 -16.46 -7.58
C SER A 128 -15.04 -15.11 -7.60
N LEU A 129 -13.77 -15.14 -7.23
CA LEU A 129 -12.91 -13.95 -7.16
C LEU A 129 -12.66 -13.32 -8.54
N ASP A 130 -12.83 -14.11 -9.60
CA ASP A 130 -12.70 -13.73 -11.00
C ASP A 130 -13.65 -12.59 -11.39
N LYS A 131 -14.76 -12.43 -10.66
CA LYS A 131 -15.73 -11.35 -10.84
C LYS A 131 -15.18 -9.97 -10.45
N TYR A 132 -14.11 -9.93 -9.66
CA TYR A 132 -13.59 -8.70 -9.08
C TYR A 132 -12.25 -8.36 -9.71
N THR A 133 -12.25 -7.54 -10.76
CA THR A 133 -11.05 -7.22 -11.56
C THR A 133 -10.48 -5.83 -11.27
N GLN A 134 -11.25 -4.96 -10.61
CA GLN A 134 -10.90 -3.56 -10.36
C GLN A 134 -11.11 -3.16 -8.90
N GLY A 135 -10.42 -2.10 -8.46
CA GLY A 135 -10.58 -1.55 -7.11
C GLY A 135 -10.14 -2.50 -5.99
N LEU A 136 -9.36 -3.52 -6.33
CA LEU A 136 -8.90 -4.56 -5.42
C LEU A 136 -7.76 -4.08 -4.52
N TRP A 137 -7.78 -4.56 -3.29
CA TRP A 137 -6.73 -4.36 -2.31
C TRP A 137 -6.44 -5.65 -1.55
N VAL A 138 -5.17 -5.83 -1.24
CA VAL A 138 -4.69 -6.87 -0.32
C VAL A 138 -4.33 -6.22 1.00
N ARG A 139 -4.83 -6.76 2.11
CA ARG A 139 -4.40 -6.38 3.45
C ARG A 139 -3.67 -7.53 4.12
N THR A 140 -2.53 -7.24 4.72
CA THR A 140 -1.86 -8.15 5.65
C THR A 140 -2.61 -8.14 6.98
N ASN A 141 -3.01 -9.31 7.47
CA ASN A 141 -3.66 -9.45 8.77
C ASN A 141 -2.66 -9.88 9.86
N LYS A 142 -1.54 -10.49 9.45
CA LYS A 142 -0.41 -10.85 10.31
C LYS A 142 0.88 -10.31 9.70
N GLU A 143 1.92 -10.18 10.52
CA GLU A 143 3.24 -9.85 10.02
C GLU A 143 3.76 -10.95 9.07
N LEU A 144 4.37 -10.53 7.97
CA LEU A 144 4.94 -11.43 6.97
C LEU A 144 6.45 -11.23 6.90
N LYS A 145 7.20 -12.32 7.07
CA LYS A 145 8.67 -12.33 7.00
C LYS A 145 9.14 -12.90 5.66
N PHE A 146 9.81 -12.07 4.88
CA PHE A 146 10.49 -12.43 3.65
C PHE A 146 11.95 -12.71 3.97
N VAL A 147 12.35 -13.97 3.84
CA VAL A 147 13.73 -14.41 4.10
C VAL A 147 14.63 -13.93 2.98
N TYR A 148 15.75 -13.30 3.33
CA TYR A 148 16.68 -12.73 2.35
C TYR A 148 17.57 -13.76 1.66
N TYR A 149 18.14 -14.71 2.39
CA TYR A 149 18.94 -15.77 1.78
C TYR A 149 18.05 -16.94 1.41
N GLN A 150 17.81 -17.12 0.11
CA GLN A 150 17.12 -18.27 -0.46
C GLN A 150 17.96 -18.77 -1.65
N ARG A 151 18.26 -20.07 -1.69
CA ARG A 151 19.16 -20.66 -2.68
C ARG A 151 18.58 -20.62 -4.09
N ASN A 152 17.27 -20.81 -4.20
CA ASN A 152 16.57 -20.94 -5.48
C ASN A 152 16.06 -19.60 -6.04
N VAL A 153 16.50 -18.47 -5.50
CA VAL A 153 16.00 -17.16 -5.91
C VAL A 153 17.12 -16.28 -6.42
N VAL A 154 17.06 -16.03 -7.74
CA VAL A 154 17.93 -15.10 -8.45
C VAL A 154 17.26 -13.72 -8.45
N ASP A 155 18.06 -12.66 -8.37
CA ASP A 155 17.64 -11.26 -8.23
C ASP A 155 16.95 -10.95 -6.91
N ARG A 156 16.89 -9.67 -6.53
CA ARG A 156 16.36 -9.18 -5.24
C ARG A 156 14.84 -9.42 -5.04
N MET A 157 14.24 -10.34 -5.77
CA MET A 157 12.86 -10.79 -5.58
C MET A 157 12.82 -11.78 -4.43
N ARG A 158 11.87 -11.66 -3.50
CA ARG A 158 11.71 -12.61 -2.39
C ARG A 158 10.25 -13.06 -2.31
N PRO A 159 9.99 -14.37 -2.42
CA PRO A 159 8.67 -14.92 -2.21
C PRO A 159 8.40 -15.35 -0.77
N ILE A 160 7.13 -15.26 -0.41
CA ILE A 160 6.48 -16.14 0.57
C ILE A 160 5.44 -16.95 -0.18
N ILE A 161 5.43 -18.26 -0.01
CA ILE A 161 4.44 -19.16 -0.58
C ILE A 161 3.47 -19.57 0.54
N PHE A 162 2.17 -19.53 0.25
CA PHE A 162 1.07 -19.88 1.12
C PHE A 162 0.39 -21.13 0.59
N GLN A 163 0.21 -22.14 1.44
CA GLN A 163 -0.54 -23.34 1.10
C GLN A 163 -1.16 -23.92 2.37
N ASP A 164 -2.48 -24.12 2.35
CA ASP A 164 -3.28 -24.65 3.47
C ASP A 164 -2.97 -24.00 4.82
N GLY A 165 -2.73 -22.69 4.81
CA GLY A 165 -2.45 -21.89 6.00
C GLY A 165 -1.01 -21.95 6.51
N ASN A 166 -0.15 -22.69 5.85
CA ASN A 166 1.28 -22.75 6.11
C ASN A 166 2.06 -21.77 5.23
N LEU A 167 3.26 -21.39 5.69
CA LEU A 167 4.18 -20.51 4.98
C LEU A 167 5.41 -21.30 4.54
N TYR A 168 5.78 -21.16 3.28
CA TYR A 168 6.92 -21.80 2.65
C TYR A 168 7.83 -20.74 2.02
N THR A 169 9.11 -21.05 1.96
CA THR A 169 10.08 -20.30 1.15
C THR A 169 10.22 -20.95 -0.22
N ALA A 170 10.93 -20.29 -1.14
CA ALA A 170 11.27 -20.89 -2.44
C ALA A 170 12.10 -22.19 -2.34
N ASP A 171 12.78 -22.40 -1.21
CA ASP A 171 13.64 -23.56 -0.97
C ASP A 171 12.93 -24.69 -0.22
N SER A 172 11.69 -24.47 0.24
CA SER A 172 10.94 -25.47 1.01
C SER A 172 10.28 -26.48 0.09
N GLU A 173 10.29 -27.77 0.47
CA GLU A 173 9.43 -28.78 -0.14
C GLU A 173 7.96 -28.48 0.16
N ARG A 174 7.10 -28.66 -0.84
CA ARG A 174 5.66 -28.40 -0.76
C ARG A 174 4.91 -29.18 -1.83
N ASP A 175 3.60 -29.29 -1.68
CA ASP A 175 2.74 -29.84 -2.72
C ASP A 175 2.63 -28.82 -3.89
N VAL A 176 3.31 -29.11 -4.99
CA VAL A 176 3.29 -28.25 -6.19
C VAL A 176 2.01 -28.41 -7.02
N GLU A 177 1.30 -29.53 -6.84
CA GLU A 177 0.06 -29.86 -7.54
C GLU A 177 -1.17 -29.32 -6.81
N GLY A 178 -1.05 -28.99 -5.52
CA GLY A 178 -2.11 -28.39 -4.71
C GLY A 178 -2.43 -26.93 -5.07
N ASN A 179 -3.44 -26.38 -4.39
CA ASN A 179 -3.76 -24.95 -4.48
C ASN A 179 -2.80 -24.14 -3.59
N TRP A 180 -2.20 -23.08 -4.13
CA TRP A 180 -1.26 -22.24 -3.37
C TRP A 180 -1.22 -20.82 -3.90
N CYS A 181 -0.75 -19.88 -3.08
CA CYS A 181 -0.47 -18.51 -3.48
C CYS A 181 0.99 -18.17 -3.22
N ILE A 182 1.62 -17.36 -4.07
CA ILE A 182 2.95 -16.81 -3.87
C ILE A 182 2.86 -15.29 -3.84
N PHE A 183 3.38 -14.70 -2.79
CA PHE A 183 3.51 -13.25 -2.68
C PHE A 183 4.97 -12.89 -2.88
N ASN A 184 5.25 -12.12 -3.94
CA ASN A 184 6.56 -11.63 -4.29
C ASN A 184 6.73 -10.16 -3.91
N ILE A 185 7.88 -9.87 -3.29
CA ILE A 185 8.35 -8.50 -3.11
C ILE A 185 9.73 -8.35 -3.73
N GLN A 186 10.07 -7.14 -4.13
CA GLN A 186 11.45 -6.79 -4.42
C GLN A 186 12.08 -6.17 -3.16
N VAL A 187 13.08 -6.82 -2.59
CA VAL A 187 13.86 -6.26 -1.48
C VAL A 187 14.87 -5.24 -1.99
N LYS A 188 15.18 -4.24 -1.17
CA LYS A 188 16.17 -3.20 -1.48
C LYS A 188 17.42 -3.28 -0.63
N LEU A 189 17.34 -4.04 0.47
CA LEU A 189 18.41 -4.25 1.42
C LEU A 189 18.76 -5.72 1.47
N ASP A 190 20.00 -6.02 1.84
CA ASP A 190 20.52 -7.38 1.90
C ASP A 190 20.23 -8.04 3.26
N GLU A 191 18.96 -7.99 3.66
CA GLU A 191 18.48 -8.50 4.95
C GLU A 191 17.01 -8.95 4.90
N ASN A 192 16.62 -9.75 5.89
CA ASN A 192 15.23 -10.18 6.03
C ASN A 192 14.29 -8.98 6.05
N THR A 193 13.23 -9.05 5.26
CA THR A 193 12.27 -7.96 5.10
C THR A 193 10.94 -8.34 5.74
N TYR A 194 10.31 -7.40 6.41
CA TYR A 194 9.05 -7.61 7.12
C TYR A 194 7.97 -6.68 6.55
N ILE A 195 6.80 -7.24 6.30
CA ILE A 195 5.58 -6.46 6.05
C ILE A 195 4.72 -6.58 7.29
N SER A 196 4.49 -5.45 7.97
CA SER A 196 3.71 -5.39 9.20
C SER A 196 2.26 -5.81 8.99
N SER A 197 1.60 -6.23 10.08
CA SER A 197 0.15 -6.42 10.06
C SER A 197 -0.57 -5.08 9.83
N GLY A 198 -1.65 -5.11 9.06
CA GLY A 198 -2.47 -3.95 8.73
C GLY A 198 -2.05 -3.21 7.47
N THR A 199 -0.92 -3.57 6.86
CA THR A 199 -0.46 -2.98 5.59
C THR A 199 -1.49 -3.24 4.49
N LYS A 200 -1.85 -2.19 3.76
CA LYS A 200 -2.80 -2.22 2.66
C LYS A 200 -2.05 -2.00 1.35
N LEU A 201 -2.18 -2.93 0.43
CA LEU A 201 -1.51 -2.95 -0.86
C LEU A 201 -2.58 -2.83 -1.94
N ARG A 202 -2.53 -1.74 -2.71
CA ARG A 202 -3.43 -1.52 -3.84
C ARG A 202 -3.03 -2.44 -4.99
N VAL A 203 -3.96 -3.23 -5.48
CA VAL A 203 -3.77 -4.00 -6.71
C VAL A 203 -3.93 -3.03 -7.88
N GLU A 204 -2.91 -2.94 -8.73
CA GLU A 204 -2.91 -2.08 -9.91
C GLU A 204 -3.53 -2.80 -11.11
N SER A 205 -3.25 -4.10 -11.26
CA SER A 205 -3.87 -4.91 -12.30
C SER A 205 -4.14 -6.33 -11.82
N PHE A 206 -5.15 -6.94 -12.42
CA PHE A 206 -5.54 -8.33 -12.19
C PHE A 206 -5.62 -9.05 -13.53
N ASN A 207 -5.10 -10.27 -13.59
CA ASN A 207 -5.17 -11.12 -14.77
C ASN A 207 -5.37 -12.59 -14.37
N ILE A 208 -6.01 -13.37 -15.25
CA ILE A 208 -6.19 -14.81 -15.10
C ILE A 208 -5.46 -15.49 -16.26
N LEU A 209 -4.49 -16.34 -15.95
CA LEU A 209 -3.76 -17.15 -16.92
C LEU A 209 -4.23 -18.60 -16.86
N SER A 210 -4.84 -19.08 -17.93
CA SER A 210 -5.45 -20.42 -18.01
C SER A 210 -4.73 -21.36 -18.98
N ASN A 211 -3.50 -21.01 -19.38
CA ASN A 211 -2.66 -21.76 -20.31
C ASN A 211 -2.08 -23.05 -19.72
N ASN A 212 -2.08 -23.22 -18.40
CA ASN A 212 -1.68 -24.45 -17.75
C ASN A 212 -2.81 -25.51 -17.84
N PRO A 213 -2.52 -26.79 -18.12
CA PRO A 213 -3.56 -27.81 -18.28
C PRO A 213 -4.35 -28.10 -17.00
N THR A 214 -3.72 -27.97 -15.83
CA THR A 214 -4.30 -28.39 -14.54
C THR A 214 -4.74 -27.23 -13.66
N HIS A 215 -4.16 -26.03 -13.85
CA HIS A 215 -4.39 -24.87 -12.98
C HIS A 215 -4.78 -23.61 -13.77
N ASN A 216 -5.55 -22.74 -13.12
CA ASN A 216 -5.65 -21.32 -13.44
C ASN A 216 -4.70 -20.54 -12.52
N VAL A 217 -4.05 -19.51 -13.04
CA VAL A 217 -3.20 -18.60 -12.25
C VAL A 217 -3.88 -17.24 -12.15
N TYR A 218 -4.24 -16.87 -10.94
CA TYR A 218 -4.82 -15.58 -10.59
C TYR A 218 -3.70 -14.63 -10.17
N ALA A 219 -3.36 -13.67 -11.04
CA ALA A 219 -2.24 -12.76 -10.84
C ALA A 219 -2.72 -11.36 -10.46
N TYR A 220 -2.41 -10.95 -9.23
CA TYR A 220 -2.61 -9.61 -8.69
C TYR A 220 -1.28 -8.86 -8.74
N THR A 221 -1.19 -7.79 -9.54
CA THR A 221 0.03 -7.01 -9.70
C THR A 221 -0.04 -5.72 -8.90
N PHE A 222 1.02 -5.37 -8.19
CA PHE A 222 1.13 -4.13 -7.40
C PHE A 222 1.96 -3.03 -8.10
N VAL A 223 2.48 -3.34 -9.29
CA VAL A 223 3.29 -2.47 -10.14
C VAL A 223 2.46 -1.97 -11.32
N ASP A 224 2.52 -0.66 -11.56
CA ASP A 224 2.04 -0.04 -12.78
C ASP A 224 3.10 -0.24 -13.87
N ILE A 225 2.92 -1.29 -14.68
CA ILE A 225 3.86 -1.66 -15.75
C ILE A 225 3.89 -0.58 -16.84
N ALA A 226 2.73 -0.01 -17.20
CA ALA A 226 2.62 1.00 -18.24
C ALA A 226 3.26 2.33 -17.83
N GLY A 227 3.12 2.71 -16.56
CA GLY A 227 3.72 3.91 -15.98
C GLY A 227 5.12 3.72 -15.39
N GLY A 228 5.64 2.49 -15.32
CA GLY A 228 6.91 2.15 -14.67
C GLY A 228 6.95 2.44 -13.16
N ARG A 229 5.79 2.53 -12.50
CA ARG A 229 5.67 2.98 -11.09
C ARG A 229 5.34 1.82 -10.16
N LYS A 230 6.12 1.67 -9.09
CA LYS A 230 5.85 0.69 -8.02
C LYS A 230 5.08 1.39 -6.91
N ARG A 231 3.75 1.19 -6.86
CA ARG A 231 2.93 1.83 -5.82
C ARG A 231 3.11 1.08 -4.50
N SER A 232 3.06 1.80 -3.38
CA SER A 232 3.28 1.25 -2.02
C SER A 232 4.72 0.78 -1.76
N GLU A 233 5.69 1.27 -2.54
CA GLU A 233 7.12 1.07 -2.31
C GLU A 233 7.58 1.78 -1.02
N THR A 234 8.46 1.10 -0.27
CA THR A 234 9.11 1.62 0.93
C THR A 234 10.62 1.77 0.69
N SER A 235 11.36 2.26 1.69
CA SER A 235 12.83 2.25 1.64
C SER A 235 13.42 0.84 1.66
N ARG A 236 12.67 -0.16 2.15
CA ARG A 236 13.16 -1.54 2.35
C ARG A 236 12.71 -2.51 1.26
N TYR A 237 11.53 -2.28 0.67
CA TYR A 237 10.97 -3.18 -0.35
C TYR A 237 9.93 -2.50 -1.23
N ALA A 238 9.62 -3.14 -2.36
CA ALA A 238 8.47 -2.84 -3.19
C ALA A 238 7.60 -4.11 -3.34
N PRO A 239 6.29 -4.09 -3.04
CA PRO A 239 5.38 -5.17 -3.43
C PRO A 239 5.40 -5.36 -4.95
N PHE A 240 5.39 -6.60 -5.42
CA PHE A 240 5.50 -6.90 -6.84
C PHE A 240 4.27 -7.61 -7.39
N SER A 241 4.06 -8.87 -7.01
CA SER A 241 2.90 -9.66 -7.43
C SER A 241 2.42 -10.58 -6.31
N LEU A 242 1.13 -10.86 -6.28
CA LEU A 242 0.53 -11.98 -5.57
C LEU A 242 -0.11 -12.87 -6.63
N GLU A 243 0.30 -14.13 -6.70
CA GLU A 243 -0.20 -15.08 -7.70
C GLU A 243 -0.77 -16.30 -7.00
N CYS A 244 -2.00 -16.69 -7.32
CA CYS A 244 -2.62 -17.90 -6.78
C CYS A 244 -2.82 -18.93 -7.88
N LYS A 245 -2.19 -20.10 -7.74
CA LYS A 245 -2.42 -21.26 -8.62
C LYS A 245 -3.52 -22.12 -8.03
N ILE A 246 -4.61 -22.24 -8.78
CA ILE A 246 -5.83 -22.95 -8.34
C ILE A 246 -6.18 -24.00 -9.38
N LYS A 247 -6.44 -25.24 -8.95
CA LYS A 247 -6.86 -26.33 -9.82
C LYS A 247 -8.10 -25.91 -10.62
N LYS A 248 -8.13 -26.21 -11.93
CA LYS A 248 -9.28 -25.89 -12.80
C LYS A 248 -10.60 -26.52 -12.35
N SER A 249 -10.53 -27.62 -11.59
CA SER A 249 -11.69 -28.26 -10.97
C SER A 249 -12.24 -27.52 -9.75
N THR A 250 -11.58 -26.46 -9.28
CA THR A 250 -11.94 -25.72 -8.07
C THR A 250 -12.26 -24.26 -8.39
N ILE A 251 -13.35 -23.74 -7.82
CA ILE A 251 -13.70 -22.33 -7.94
C ILE A 251 -12.88 -21.52 -6.93
N PHE A 252 -12.20 -20.47 -7.40
CA PHE A 252 -11.40 -19.62 -6.52
C PHE A 252 -12.28 -18.60 -5.80
N THR A 253 -12.65 -18.92 -4.56
CA THR A 253 -13.47 -18.05 -3.69
C THR A 253 -12.64 -17.38 -2.60
N LEU A 254 -13.20 -16.37 -1.93
CA LEU A 254 -12.54 -15.72 -0.79
C LEU A 254 -12.31 -16.69 0.38
N ASN A 255 -13.20 -17.66 0.60
CA ASN A 255 -13.01 -18.72 1.59
C ASN A 255 -11.81 -19.60 1.24
N LEU A 256 -11.67 -19.99 -0.03
CA LEU A 256 -10.51 -20.75 -0.48
C LEU A 256 -9.21 -19.93 -0.34
N PHE A 257 -9.22 -18.65 -0.71
CA PHE A 257 -8.09 -17.75 -0.51
C PHE A 257 -7.67 -17.65 0.97
N SER A 258 -8.64 -17.51 1.86
CA SER A 258 -8.42 -17.43 3.31
C SER A 258 -7.83 -18.74 3.85
N LYS A 259 -8.34 -19.89 3.38
CA LYS A 259 -7.78 -21.22 3.69
C LYS A 259 -6.34 -21.36 3.21
N ILE A 260 -6.04 -21.00 1.96
CA ILE A 260 -4.68 -21.07 1.40
C ILE A 260 -3.71 -20.20 2.21
N THR A 261 -4.11 -18.97 2.52
CA THR A 261 -3.26 -17.98 3.21
C THR A 261 -3.23 -18.12 4.74
N GLY A 262 -4.12 -18.94 5.31
CA GLY A 262 -4.31 -19.09 6.76
C GLY A 262 -4.67 -17.76 7.41
N ASP A 263 -5.58 -17.02 6.76
CA ASP A 263 -6.06 -15.69 7.13
C ASP A 263 -4.98 -14.61 7.26
N ARG A 264 -3.75 -14.86 6.77
CA ARG A 264 -2.65 -13.88 6.83
C ARG A 264 -2.85 -12.74 5.85
N LEU A 265 -3.59 -12.99 4.78
CA LEU A 265 -3.97 -12.00 3.78
C LEU A 265 -5.50 -11.91 3.73
N SER A 266 -6.01 -10.73 3.43
CA SER A 266 -7.41 -10.53 3.06
C SER A 266 -7.51 -9.72 1.77
N LEU A 267 -8.48 -10.08 0.94
CA LEU A 267 -8.87 -9.33 -0.25
C LEU A 267 -10.12 -8.50 0.05
N TYR A 268 -10.14 -7.26 -0.41
CA TYR A 268 -11.32 -6.40 -0.32
C TYR A 268 -11.34 -5.40 -1.48
N ILE A 269 -12.52 -4.84 -1.74
CA ILE A 269 -12.73 -3.84 -2.80
C ILE A 269 -13.04 -2.50 -2.15
N THR A 270 -12.51 -1.44 -2.73
CA THR A 270 -12.92 -0.06 -2.42
C THR A 270 -13.77 0.46 -3.57
N LYS A 271 -15.02 0.86 -3.31
CA LYS A 271 -15.75 1.74 -4.24
C LYS A 271 -15.07 3.09 -4.27
N ASP A 272 -14.65 3.52 -5.46
CA ASP A 272 -14.27 4.92 -5.71
C ASP A 272 -15.44 5.87 -5.31
#